data_AF-A0A2D7V024-F1
#
_entry.id   AF-A0A2D7V024-F1
#
_cell.length_a   1.000
_cell.length_b   1.000
_cell.length_c   1.000
_cell.angle_alpha   90.00
_cell.angle_beta   90.00
_cell.angle_gamma   90.00
#
_symmetry.space_group_name_H-M   'P 1'
#
loop_
_entity.id
_entity.type
_entity.pdbx_description
1 polymer ?
#
loop_
_entity_poly.entity_id
_entity_poly.type
_entity_poly.pdbx_seq_one_letter_code
_entity_poly.pdbx_strand_id
1 'polypeptide(L)' 'MESWDVIVVGSGIAALRSAIAASDAGATVSVIESGGPGSGQSKTGTTGYAASISESDHLGHVSNTSSAG' A
#
# COMPACT_ATOMS: atom_id res chain seq x y z
N MET A 1 20.51 8.89 20.08
CA MET A 1 19.72 7.69 19.78
C MET A 1 18.71 8.12 18.74
N GLU A 2 18.83 7.63 17.52
CA GLU A 2 17.85 7.91 16.47
C GLU A 2 16.56 7.14 16.85
N SER A 3 15.43 7.83 16.88
CA SER A 3 14.14 7.26 17.29
C SER A 3 13.15 7.45 16.17
N TRP A 4 12.57 6.35 15.70
CA TRP A 4 11.49 6.34 14.72
C TRP A 4 10.24 5.80 15.39
N ASP A 5 9.11 6.45 15.13
CA ASP A 5 7.80 5.98 15.58
C ASP A 5 7.33 4.79 14.74
N VAL A 6 7.72 4.75 13.46
CA VAL A 6 7.31 3.71 12.50
C VAL A 6 8.49 3.26 11.63
N ILE A 7 8.70 1.95 11.56
CA ILE A 7 9.61 1.32 10.60
C ILE A 7 8.79 0.52 9.59
N VAL A 8 8.98 0.82 8.30
CA VAL A 8 8.34 0.12 7.20
C VAL A 8 9.38 -0.73 6.48
N VAL A 9 9.10 -2.03 6.33
CA VAL A 9 9.99 -2.96 5.61
C VAL A 9 9.41 -3.26 4.24
N GLY A 10 10.23 -3.05 3.21
CA GLY A 10 9.88 -3.23 1.81
C GLY A 10 9.60 -1.91 1.08
N SER A 11 9.49 -1.99 -0.24
CA SER A 11 9.27 -0.83 -1.13
C SER A 11 8.11 -1.01 -2.12
N GLY A 12 7.24 -1.98 -1.86
CA GLY A 12 6.02 -2.21 -2.63
C GLY A 12 4.92 -1.17 -2.35
N ILE A 13 3.79 -1.26 -3.08
CA ILE A 13 2.67 -0.31 -2.96
C ILE A 13 2.09 -0.25 -1.53
N ALA A 14 2.06 -1.37 -0.82
CA ALA A 14 1.61 -1.41 0.58
C ALA A 14 2.58 -0.65 1.50
N ALA A 15 3.87 -0.94 1.38
CA ALA A 15 4.92 -0.34 2.20
C ALA A 15 4.97 1.19 2.01
N LEU A 16 5.10 1.64 0.76
CA LEU A 16 5.20 3.09 0.47
C LEU A 16 3.93 3.84 0.90
N ARG A 17 2.74 3.26 0.67
CA ARG A 17 1.49 3.88 1.13
C ARG A 17 1.40 3.96 2.65
N SER A 18 1.85 2.93 3.36
CA SER A 18 1.88 2.95 4.83
C SER A 18 2.86 4.00 5.37
N ALA A 19 4.02 4.18 4.71
CA ALA A 19 5.01 5.17 5.11
C ALA A 19 4.47 6.60 4.94
N ILE A 20 3.79 6.88 3.83
CA ILE A 20 3.14 8.19 3.60
C ILE A 20 2.06 8.44 4.65
N ALA A 21 1.16 7.48 4.88
CA ALA A 21 0.08 7.66 5.85
C ALA A 21 0.59 7.89 7.28
N ALA A 22 1.67 7.20 7.67
CA ALA A 22 2.32 7.43 8.97
C ALA A 22 2.98 8.82 9.04
N SER A 23 3.65 9.25 7.97
CA SER A 23 4.25 10.58 7.89
C SER A 23 3.19 11.69 7.94
N ASP A 24 2.06 11.53 7.23
CA ASP A 24 0.94 12.48 7.24
C ASP A 24 0.28 12.58 8.62
N ALA A 25 0.32 11.48 9.39
CA ALA A 25 -0.10 11.46 10.79
C ALA A 25 0.93 12.07 11.76
N GLY A 26 2.09 12.54 11.27
CA GLY A 26 3.12 13.23 12.05
C GLY A 26 4.20 12.33 12.65
N ALA A 27 4.24 11.04 12.29
CA ALA A 27 5.25 10.10 12.79
C ALA A 27 6.62 10.32 12.14
N THR A 28 7.72 10.06 12.86
CA THR A 28 9.02 9.85 12.22
C THR A 28 9.08 8.44 11.63
N VAL A 29 9.16 8.37 10.30
CA VAL A 29 9.11 7.11 9.54
C VAL A 29 10.46 6.79 8.91
N SER A 30 10.87 5.52 8.98
CA SER A 30 12.01 4.99 8.22
C SER A 30 11.59 3.82 7.34
N VAL A 31 11.99 3.83 6.07
CA VAL A 31 11.69 2.77 5.09
C VAL A 31 12.97 2.00 4.79
N ILE A 32 12.95 0.69 4.98
CA ILE A 32 14.09 -0.19 4.77
C ILE A 32 13.76 -1.16 3.62
N GLU A 33 14.63 -1.17 2.61
CA GLU A 33 14.52 -2.06 1.46
C GLU A 33 15.91 -2.53 1.03
N SER A 34 15.98 -3.79 0.59
CA SER A 34 17.21 -4.45 0.13
C SER A 34 17.74 -3.92 -1.21
N GLY A 35 16.85 -3.56 -2.15
CA GLY A 35 17.21 -3.10 -3.50
C GLY A 35 16.99 -1.61 -3.78
N GLY A 36 16.65 -0.81 -2.76
CA GLY A 36 16.27 0.61 -2.90
C GLY A 36 14.79 0.84 -3.28
N PRO A 37 14.29 2.08 -3.20
CA PRO A 37 12.88 2.39 -3.45
C PRO A 37 12.41 1.94 -4.84
N GLY A 38 11.28 1.23 -4.90
CA GLY A 38 10.70 0.73 -6.15
C GLY A 38 11.28 -0.60 -6.65
N SER A 39 12.26 -1.18 -5.96
CA SER A 39 12.82 -2.51 -6.30
C SER A 39 11.97 -3.68 -5.81
N GLY A 40 11.22 -3.49 -4.73
CA GLY A 40 10.47 -4.54 -4.04
C GLY A 40 9.10 -4.75 -4.65
N GLN A 41 8.91 -5.90 -5.30
CA GLN A 41 7.66 -6.61 -5.69
C GLN A 41 6.45 -5.83 -6.27
N SER A 42 6.49 -4.51 -6.36
CA SER A 42 5.64 -3.70 -7.23
C SER A 42 6.17 -3.82 -8.66
N LYS A 43 6.21 -5.04 -9.19
CA LYS A 43 5.94 -5.18 -10.61
C LYS A 43 4.50 -4.75 -10.73
N THR A 44 4.26 -3.46 -11.00
CA THR A 44 2.94 -2.97 -11.34
C THR A 44 2.41 -3.97 -12.35
N GLY A 45 1.37 -4.71 -11.96
CA GLY A 45 0.75 -5.65 -12.88
C GLY A 45 0.46 -4.88 -14.17
N THR A 46 0.55 -5.52 -15.32
CA THR A 46 0.22 -4.87 -16.60
C THR A 46 -1.28 -4.54 -16.72
N THR A 47 -2.02 -4.57 -15.61
CA THR A 47 -3.46 -4.48 -15.47
C THR A 47 -3.84 -3.30 -14.57
N GLY A 48 -5.13 -2.96 -14.53
CA GLY A 48 -5.65 -1.88 -13.70
C GLY A 48 -5.84 -2.21 -12.22
N TYR A 49 -6.32 -1.22 -11.47
CA TYR A 49 -6.76 -1.35 -10.08
C TYR A 49 -8.28 -1.53 -10.03
N ALA A 50 -8.76 -2.52 -9.28
CA ALA A 50 -10.18 -2.65 -9.01
C ALA A 50 -10.58 -1.67 -7.89
N ALA A 51 -11.57 -0.81 -8.16
CA ALA A 51 -12.16 0.07 -7.16
C ALA A 51 -13.65 0.32 -7.45
N SER A 52 -14.45 0.44 -6.38
CA SER A 52 -15.87 0.84 -6.47
C SER A 52 -15.95 2.37 -6.55
N ILE A 53 -15.86 2.92 -7.77
CA ILE A 53 -15.75 4.39 -7.99
C ILE A 53 -17.01 5.05 -8.53
N SER A 54 -17.91 4.29 -9.14
CA SER A 54 -19.12 4.79 -9.81
C SER A 54 -20.34 3.92 -9.50
N GLU A 55 -20.27 3.14 -8.42
CA GLU A 55 -21.36 2.32 -7.90
C GLU A 55 -22.07 3.07 -6.76
N SER A 56 -23.30 2.67 -6.42
CA SER A 56 -24.03 3.27 -5.30
C SER A 56 -23.44 2.90 -3.94
N ASP A 57 -22.83 1.71 -3.84
CA ASP A 57 -22.11 1.22 -2.67
C ASP A 57 -21.03 0.18 -3.09
N HIS A 58 -20.32 -0.36 -2.10
CA HIS A 58 -19.24 -1.34 -2.30
C HIS A 58 -19.71 -2.80 -2.27
N LEU A 59 -21.00 -3.08 -2.00
CA LEU A 59 -21.48 -4.44 -1.72
C LEU A 59 -21.39 -5.34 -2.95
N GLY A 60 -21.68 -4.80 -4.14
CA GLY A 60 -21.51 -5.50 -5.41
C GLY A 60 -20.05 -5.92 -5.64
N HIS A 61 -19.11 -5.01 -5.41
CA HIS A 61 -17.68 -5.29 -5.52
C HIS A 61 -17.22 -6.37 -4.51
N VAL A 62 -17.69 -6.29 -3.26
CA VAL A 62 -17.41 -7.32 -2.25
C VAL A 62 -17.91 -8.68 -2.70
N SER A 63 -19.17 -8.78 -3.15
CA SER A 63 -19.75 -10.04 -3.64
C SER A 63 -18.97 -10.62 -4.82
N ASN A 64 -18.55 -9.79 -5.77
CA ASN A 64 -17.74 -10.21 -6.92
C ASN A 64 -16.37 -10.75 -6.46
N THR A 65 -15.74 -10.08 -5.49
CA THR A 65 -14.45 -10.52 -4.93
C THR A 65 -14.57 -11.85 -4.21
N SER A 66 -15.61 -12.01 -3.38
CA SER A 66 -15.88 -13.25 -2.64
C SER A 66 -16.23 -14.43 -3.54
N SER A 67 -16.79 -14.17 -4.72
CA SER A 67 -17.18 -15.23 -5.67
C SER A 67 -16.04 -15.61 -6.64
N ALA A 68 -15.04 -14.73 -6.82
CA ALA A 68 -13.91 -14.95 -7.71
C ALA A 68 -12.71 -15.61 -7.00
N GLY A 69 -12.70 -15.65 -5.66
CA GLY A 69 -11.69 -16.34 -4.83
C GLY A 69 -12.05 -17.78 -4.54
#